data_AF-A0A026VVM9-F1
#
_entry.id   AF-A0A026VVM9-F1
#
_cell.length_a   1.000
_cell.length_b   1.000
_cell.length_c   1.000
_cell.angle_alpha   90.00
_cell.angle_beta   90.00
_cell.angle_gamma   90.00
#
_symmetry.space_group_name_H-M   'P 1'
#
loop_
_entity.id
_entity.type
_entity.pdbx_description
1 polymer ?
#
loop_
_entity_poly.entity_id
_entity_poly.type
_entity_poly.pdbx_seq_one_letter_code
_entity_poly.pdbx_strand_id
1 'polypeptide(L)'
;IYGEDALKLRQCQNWFTKFRSGDFNVKDAPRSGRPIEIDDDKIKALIDSNRRLTTREIAENLNISKSSVENHLKRLGYISKLDISVPHELKEIHLTKRIDI
;
A
#
# COMPACT_ATOMS: atom_id res chain seq x y z
N ILE A 1 42.04 -17.45 6.78
CA ILE A 1 42.33 -16.03 6.43
C ILE A 1 41.33 -15.65 5.36
N TYR A 2 40.62 -14.52 5.49
CA TYR A 2 39.46 -14.16 4.64
C TYR A 2 39.80 -13.83 3.17
N GLY A 3 41.09 -13.73 2.79
CA GLY A 3 41.52 -13.69 1.38
C GLY A 3 40.85 -12.61 0.53
N GLU A 4 40.41 -12.99 -0.67
CA GLU A 4 39.75 -12.11 -1.64
C GLU A 4 38.33 -11.69 -1.22
N ASP A 5 37.71 -12.42 -0.29
CA ASP A 5 36.38 -12.11 0.25
C ASP A 5 36.41 -11.01 1.33
N ALA A 6 37.59 -10.47 1.64
CA ALA A 6 37.75 -9.37 2.59
C ALA A 6 37.25 -8.03 2.04
N LEU A 7 36.82 -7.14 2.95
CA LEU A 7 36.39 -5.79 2.57
C LEU A 7 37.52 -5.00 1.91
N LYS A 8 37.16 -4.25 0.87
CA LYS A 8 38.09 -3.33 0.20
C LYS A 8 38.43 -2.18 1.15
N LEU A 9 39.64 -1.63 1.04
CA LEU A 9 40.13 -0.52 1.88
C LEU A 9 39.13 0.66 1.96
N ARG A 10 38.51 1.03 0.83
CA ARG A 10 37.50 2.09 0.76
C ARG A 10 36.24 1.79 1.60
N GLN A 11 35.82 0.53 1.66
CA GLN A 11 34.68 0.13 2.51
C GLN A 11 35.05 0.25 3.98
N CYS A 12 36.26 -0.17 4.37
CA CYS A 12 36.76 0.01 5.73
C CYS A 12 36.81 1.48 6.13
N GLN A 13 37.35 2.36 5.28
CA GLN A 13 37.39 3.80 5.53
C GLN A 13 35.98 4.39 5.74
N ASN A 14 35.00 4.02 4.89
CA ASN A 14 33.62 4.47 5.04
C ASN A 14 33.01 4.03 6.38
N TRP A 15 33.24 2.78 6.80
CA TRP A 15 32.80 2.28 8.11
C TRP A 15 33.45 3.03 9.26
N PHE A 16 34.76 3.27 9.21
CA PHE A 16 35.46 4.05 10.24
C PHE A 16 34.94 5.48 10.36
N THR A 17 34.66 6.15 9.24
CA THR A 17 34.04 7.48 9.25
C THR A 17 32.67 7.45 9.93
N LYS A 18 31.83 6.46 9.59
CA LYS A 18 30.50 6.27 10.19
C LYS A 18 30.58 6.05 11.70
N PHE A 19 31.49 5.20 12.16
CA PHE A 19 31.71 4.94 13.58
C PHE A 19 32.26 6.17 14.32
N ARG A 20 33.16 6.96 13.70
CA ARG A 20 33.64 8.22 14.29
C ARG A 20 32.55 9.28 14.42
N SER A 21 31.53 9.26 13.55
CA SER A 21 30.34 10.11 13.72
C SER A 21 29.37 9.63 14.81
N GLY A 22 29.68 8.52 15.51
CA GLY A 22 28.84 7.95 16.56
C GLY A 22 27.71 7.05 16.07
N ASP A 23 27.64 6.78 14.75
CA ASP A 23 26.67 5.84 14.18
C ASP A 23 27.30 4.44 14.10
N PHE A 24 26.96 3.60 15.07
CA PHE A 24 27.40 2.21 15.15
C PHE A 24 26.41 1.22 14.51
N ASN A 25 25.40 1.69 13.78
CA ASN A 25 24.45 0.81 13.13
C ASN A 25 25.12 0.05 11.98
N VAL A 26 25.19 -1.28 12.10
CA VAL A 26 25.79 -2.15 11.07
C VAL A 26 24.79 -2.53 9.98
N LYS A 27 23.49 -2.29 10.19
CA LYS A 27 22.47 -2.57 9.17
C LYS A 27 22.57 -1.56 8.03
N ASP A 28 22.25 -2.03 6.83
CA ASP A 28 22.09 -1.16 5.67
C ASP A 28 21.01 -0.11 5.94
N ALA A 29 21.31 1.13 5.56
CA ALA A 29 20.30 2.18 5.53
C ALA A 29 19.20 1.81 4.52
N PRO A 30 17.98 2.36 4.66
CA PRO A 30 16.95 2.23 3.65
C PRO A 30 17.53 2.62 2.28
N ARG A 31 17.53 1.67 1.34
CA ARG A 31 18.00 1.93 -0.01
C ARG A 31 16.96 2.80 -0.71
N SER A 32 17.42 3.76 -1.51
CA SER A 32 16.54 4.46 -2.44
C SER A 32 15.97 3.44 -3.44
N GLY A 33 14.72 3.05 -3.22
CA GLY A 33 13.97 2.21 -4.14
C GLY A 33 13.47 3.02 -5.34
N ARG A 34 12.77 2.34 -6.26
CA ARG A 34 12.03 3.03 -7.32
C ARG A 34 10.96 3.94 -6.68
N PRO A 35 10.87 5.23 -7.02
CA PRO A 35 9.76 6.07 -6.60
C PRO A 35 8.45 5.46 -7.08
N ILE A 36 7.51 5.23 -6.17
CA ILE A 36 6.14 4.85 -6.50
C ILE A 36 5.36 6.15 -6.55
N GLU A 37 5.27 6.77 -7.72
CA GLU A 37 4.53 8.04 -7.95
C GLU A 37 3.00 7.87 -7.97
N ILE A 38 2.49 6.75 -7.47
CA ILE A 38 1.05 6.49 -7.50
C ILE A 38 0.45 6.96 -6.18
N ASP A 39 -0.45 7.93 -6.30
CA ASP A 39 -1.15 8.59 -5.21
C ASP A 39 -2.19 7.66 -4.59
N ASP A 40 -1.88 7.14 -3.40
CA ASP A 40 -2.79 6.32 -2.60
C ASP A 40 -4.11 7.04 -2.30
N ASP A 41 -4.09 8.37 -2.23
CA ASP A 41 -5.27 9.15 -1.86
C ASP A 41 -6.27 9.21 -3.02
N LYS A 42 -5.82 9.16 -4.28
CA LYS A 42 -6.70 8.99 -5.44
C LYS A 42 -7.40 7.64 -5.46
N ILE A 43 -6.67 6.57 -5.11
CA ILE A 43 -7.24 5.22 -5.02
C ILE A 43 -8.30 5.18 -3.91
N LYS A 44 -8.00 5.75 -2.73
CA LYS A 44 -8.97 5.84 -1.62
C LYS A 44 -10.22 6.63 -2.01
N ALA A 45 -10.05 7.80 -2.64
CA ALA A 45 -11.16 8.64 -3.04
C ALA A 45 -12.12 7.93 -4.02
N LEU A 46 -11.59 7.14 -4.97
CA LEU A 46 -12.41 6.33 -5.88
C LEU A 46 -13.19 5.25 -5.13
N ILE A 47 -12.55 4.55 -4.19
CA ILE A 47 -13.20 3.50 -3.40
C ILE A 47 -14.28 4.07 -2.48
N ASP A 48 -14.02 5.22 -1.86
CA ASP A 48 -14.98 5.90 -0.99
C ASP A 48 -16.20 6.40 -1.78
N SER A 49 -15.99 6.82 -3.04
CA SER A 49 -17.07 7.20 -3.94
C SER A 49 -17.91 6.01 -4.38
N ASN A 50 -17.26 4.88 -4.72
CA ASN A 50 -17.95 3.64 -5.09
C ASN A 50 -17.11 2.41 -4.72
N ARG A 51 -17.52 1.73 -3.65
CA ARG A 51 -16.85 0.53 -3.12
C ARG A 51 -16.98 -0.71 -4.03
N ARG A 52 -17.85 -0.67 -5.04
CA ARG A 52 -18.08 -1.78 -5.97
C ARG A 52 -17.18 -1.75 -7.20
N LEU A 53 -16.33 -0.72 -7.36
CA LEU A 53 -15.40 -0.65 -8.48
C LEU A 53 -14.42 -1.83 -8.48
N THR A 54 -14.23 -2.40 -9.65
CA THR A 54 -13.24 -3.45 -9.89
C THR A 54 -11.83 -2.87 -9.99
N THR A 55 -10.82 -3.71 -9.78
CA THR A 55 -9.42 -3.28 -9.93
C THR A 55 -9.08 -2.83 -11.35
N ARG A 56 -9.80 -3.31 -12.37
CA ARG A 56 -9.64 -2.87 -13.76
C ARG A 56 -10.22 -1.47 -13.97
N GLU A 57 -11.43 -1.20 -13.48
CA GLU A 57 -12.05 0.13 -13.60
C GLU A 57 -11.23 1.19 -12.86
N ILE A 58 -10.70 0.87 -11.67
CA ILE A 58 -9.80 1.78 -10.93
C ILE A 58 -8.52 2.04 -11.74
N ALA A 59 -7.96 1.00 -12.38
CA ALA A 59 -6.76 1.12 -13.19
C ALA A 59 -7.00 2.01 -14.43
N GLU A 60 -8.14 1.85 -15.09
CA GLU A 60 -8.56 2.67 -16.23
C GLU A 60 -8.81 4.12 -15.81
N ASN A 61 -9.53 4.36 -14.71
CA ASN A 61 -9.82 5.70 -14.19
C ASN A 61 -8.55 6.48 -13.81
N LEU A 62 -7.53 5.78 -13.29
CA LEU A 62 -6.27 6.38 -12.88
C LEU A 62 -5.17 6.29 -13.95
N ASN A 63 -5.45 5.67 -15.10
CA ASN A 63 -4.50 5.39 -16.17
C ASN A 63 -3.20 4.72 -15.67
N ILE A 64 -3.34 3.73 -14.79
CA ILE A 64 -2.23 2.94 -14.24
C ILE A 64 -2.43 1.46 -14.54
N SER A 65 -1.40 0.65 -14.34
CA SER A 65 -1.54 -0.80 -14.51
C SER A 65 -2.42 -1.41 -13.41
N LYS A 66 -3.21 -2.43 -13.78
CA LYS A 66 -3.98 -3.25 -12.84
C LYS A 66 -3.12 -3.82 -11.70
N SER A 67 -1.89 -4.26 -12.01
CA SER A 67 -0.97 -4.80 -11.01
C SER A 67 -0.52 -3.74 -10.00
N SER A 68 -0.37 -2.49 -10.42
CA SER A 68 -0.13 -1.39 -9.49
C SER A 68 -1.31 -1.20 -8.56
N VAL A 69 -2.54 -1.12 -9.07
CA VAL A 69 -3.75 -1.00 -8.23
C VAL A 69 -3.79 -2.12 -7.19
N GLU A 70 -3.58 -3.38 -7.59
CA GLU A 70 -3.57 -4.52 -6.66
C GLU A 70 -2.50 -4.41 -5.56
N ASN A 71 -1.28 -3.97 -5.91
CA ASN A 71 -0.22 -3.75 -4.94
C ASN A 71 -0.55 -2.65 -3.94
N HIS A 72 -1.13 -1.56 -4.43
CA HIS A 72 -1.56 -0.43 -3.60
C HIS A 72 -2.71 -0.82 -2.67
N LEU A 73 -3.73 -1.53 -3.17
CA LEU A 73 -4.83 -2.04 -2.35
C LEU A 73 -4.33 -2.96 -1.23
N LYS A 74 -3.39 -3.87 -1.53
CA LYS A 74 -2.75 -4.74 -0.53
C LYS A 74 -1.98 -3.93 0.51
N ARG A 75 -1.22 -2.91 0.11
CA ARG A 75 -0.48 -2.03 1.01
C ARG A 75 -1.40 -1.24 1.94
N LEU A 76 -2.55 -0.80 1.43
CA LEU A 76 -3.58 -0.06 2.17
C LEU A 76 -4.47 -0.97 3.02
N GLY A 77 -4.36 -2.29 2.89
CA GLY A 77 -5.15 -3.25 3.67
C GLY A 77 -6.58 -3.46 3.17
N TYR A 78 -6.90 -3.04 1.94
CA TYR A 78 -8.20 -3.31 1.34
C TYR A 78 -8.34 -4.77 0.92
N ILE A 79 -9.51 -5.33 1.19
CA ILE A 79 -9.89 -6.69 0.78
C ILE A 79 -11.25 -6.65 0.10
N SER A 80 -11.42 -7.46 -0.95
CA SER A 80 -12.72 -7.65 -1.59
C SER A 80 -13.59 -8.56 -0.72
N LYS A 81 -14.80 -8.12 -0.42
CA LYS A 81 -15.82 -8.90 0.29
C LYS A 81 -17.09 -8.92 -0.55
N LEU A 82 -17.81 -10.04 -0.50
CA LEU A 82 -19.13 -10.14 -1.09
C LEU A 82 -20.11 -9.31 -0.27
N ASP A 83 -21.09 -8.71 -0.96
CA ASP A 83 -22.16 -8.00 -0.31
C ASP A 83 -23.11 -8.96 0.43
N ILE A 84 -23.82 -8.41 1.40
CA ILE A 84 -24.82 -9.13 2.18
C ILE A 84 -26.07 -9.31 1.31
N SER A 85 -26.58 -10.54 1.25
CA SER A 85 -27.86 -10.82 0.60
C SER A 85 -28.99 -10.19 1.43
N VAL A 86 -29.72 -9.26 0.82
CA VAL A 86 -30.90 -8.62 1.42
C VAL A 86 -32.15 -9.33 0.88
N PRO A 87 -32.99 -9.98 1.72
CA PRO A 87 -34.07 -10.85 1.24
C PRO A 87 -35.12 -10.18 0.36
N HIS A 88 -35.39 -8.90 0.57
CA HIS A 88 -36.35 -8.13 -0.21
C HIS A 88 -36.02 -6.65 -0.16
N GLU A 89 -36.37 -5.92 -1.21
CA GLU A 89 -36.30 -4.46 -1.21
C GLU A 89 -37.40 -3.88 -0.31
N LEU A 90 -37.01 -3.13 0.71
CA LEU A 90 -37.94 -2.45 1.60
C LEU A 90 -38.42 -1.15 0.96
N LYS A 91 -39.74 -0.92 0.98
CA LYS A 91 -40.35 0.37 0.65
C LYS A 91 -40.33 1.28 1.87
N GLU A 92 -40.39 2.59 1.67
CA GLU A 92 -40.34 3.59 2.76
C GLU A 92 -41.36 3.32 3.88
N ILE A 93 -42.58 2.90 3.53
CA ILE A 93 -43.66 2.54 4.48
C ILE A 93 -43.24 1.39 5.41
N HIS A 94 -42.39 0.48 4.94
CA HIS A 94 -41.88 -0.64 5.74
C HIS A 94 -40.67 -0.24 6.60
N LEU A 95 -39.94 0.81 6.22
CA LEU A 95 -38.80 1.34 6.98
C LEU A 95 -39.28 2.11 8.21
N THR A 96 -40.24 3.01 8.05
CA THR A 96 -40.80 3.81 9.16
C THR A 96 -41.39 2.90 10.24
N LYS A 97 -42.19 1.90 9.85
CA LYS A 97 -42.77 0.91 10.78
C LYS A 97 -41.75 0.07 11.56
N ARG A 98 -40.49 -0.03 11.12
CA ARG A 98 -39.43 -0.77 11.82
C ARG A 98 -38.62 0.09 12.79
N ILE A 99 -38.66 1.41 12.65
CA ILE A 99 -37.88 2.36 13.47
C ILE A 99 -38.71 2.87 14.66
N ASP A 100 -40.03 2.94 14.53
CA ASP A 100 -40.96 3.44 15.57
C ASP A 100 -41.18 2.46 16.76
N ILE A 101 -40.11 1.99 17.39
CA ILE A 101 -40.18 1.20 18.66
C ILE A 101 -40.36 2.11 19.86
#